data_AF-A0A1Q3ET28-F1
#
_entry.id   AF-A0A1Q3ET28-F1
#
_cell.length_a   1.000
_cell.length_b   1.000
_cell.length_c   1.000
_cell.angle_alpha   90.00
_cell.angle_beta   90.00
_cell.angle_gamma   90.00
#
_symmetry.space_group_name_H-M   'P 1'
#
loop_
_entity.id
_entity.type
_entity.pdbx_description
1 polymer ?
#
loop_
_entity_poly.entity_id
_entity_poly.type
_entity_poly.pdbx_seq_one_letter_code
_entity_poly.pdbx_strand_id
1 'polypeptide(L)'
;MTISSHDFANSFVDGPAITQLSPPEDCGPVGSWAAITLNLTVTTNGTQFDRLGIFTFHNVEIWRTSTFEPTIGDGIVWTYIKDVTQYMPLFTESGEFLLELDNLIETGLDGIYSTTVAATYFESSAEYPPAEKADIIIPISTLSNTTADDASVPPAFSLNITVPNNTVAIYAEIFASGNGLEEDWFFNVPDEFFSNISPNITSPHDGFREVRLLIDGLVAGVAFPYITVFSGVGLHSILLATNRELWYCRIAYLFCRCHPVCSIID
;
A
#
# COMPACT_ATOMS: atom_id res chain seq x y z
N MET A 1 10.55 7.38 -16.02
CA MET A 1 11.25 8.30 -15.09
C MET A 1 11.66 7.51 -13.85
N THR A 2 12.93 7.51 -13.45
CA THR A 2 13.33 6.95 -12.15
C THR A 2 12.94 7.91 -11.03
N ILE A 3 12.29 7.40 -9.99
CA ILE A 3 11.83 8.16 -8.81
C ILE A 3 12.90 8.07 -7.71
N SER A 4 13.35 6.87 -7.39
CA SER A 4 14.37 6.61 -6.36
C SER A 4 15.21 5.37 -6.67
N SER A 5 16.39 5.31 -6.06
CA SER A 5 17.22 4.11 -5.94
C SER A 5 17.78 4.10 -4.52
N HIS A 6 17.56 3.02 -3.78
CA HIS A 6 17.88 2.99 -2.33
C HIS A 6 18.18 1.57 -1.85
N ASP A 7 19.18 1.45 -0.96
CA ASP A 7 19.62 0.18 -0.37
C ASP A 7 19.11 0.09 1.08
N PHE A 8 18.12 -0.77 1.33
CA PHE A 8 17.57 -0.99 2.67
C PHE A 8 18.37 -2.05 3.42
N ALA A 9 19.17 -1.60 4.40
CA ALA A 9 19.98 -2.46 5.27
C ALA A 9 19.50 -2.42 6.74
N ASN A 10 19.54 -1.26 7.39
CA ASN A 10 19.11 -1.08 8.79
C ASN A 10 18.00 -0.01 8.91
N SER A 11 17.04 -0.04 7.97
CA SER A 11 16.00 0.97 7.80
C SER A 11 15.02 1.12 8.96
N PHE A 12 14.93 0.15 9.88
CA PHE A 12 14.29 0.37 11.19
C PHE A 12 14.88 1.57 11.98
N VAL A 13 16.12 1.95 11.68
CA VAL A 13 16.83 3.10 12.27
C VAL A 13 17.07 4.20 11.24
N ASP A 14 17.46 3.82 10.01
CA ASP A 14 17.79 4.79 8.95
C ASP A 14 16.55 5.45 8.33
N GLY A 15 15.36 4.84 8.48
CA GLY A 15 14.08 5.33 7.99
C GLY A 15 13.76 4.94 6.53
N PRO A 16 12.65 5.45 5.98
CA PRO A 16 12.20 5.15 4.62
C PRO A 16 12.97 5.94 3.55
N ALA A 17 12.90 5.47 2.30
CA ALA A 17 13.45 6.18 1.15
C ALA A 17 12.50 7.30 0.69
N ILE A 18 12.81 8.53 1.09
CA ILE A 18 12.03 9.73 0.76
C ILE A 18 12.65 10.47 -0.43
N THR A 19 11.83 10.86 -1.41
CA THR A 19 12.24 11.64 -2.59
C THR A 19 11.14 12.61 -3.03
N GLN A 20 11.50 13.64 -3.80
CA GLN A 20 10.54 14.57 -4.40
C GLN A 20 10.22 14.13 -5.82
N LEU A 21 8.95 13.91 -6.11
CA LEU A 21 8.43 13.57 -7.43
C LEU A 21 7.63 14.73 -7.99
N SER A 22 8.01 15.19 -9.18
CA SER A 22 7.28 16.21 -9.95
C SER A 22 6.64 15.57 -11.20
N PRO A 23 5.50 16.11 -11.69
CA PRO A 23 4.90 15.66 -12.95
C PRO A 23 5.86 15.81 -14.14
N PRO A 24 5.83 14.90 -15.13
CA PRO A 24 6.56 15.08 -16.38
C PRO A 24 5.92 16.18 -17.23
N GLU A 25 6.76 17.02 -17.84
CA GLU A 25 6.35 18.07 -18.80
C GLU A 25 6.42 17.60 -20.27
N ASP A 26 7.02 16.42 -20.53
CA ASP A 26 7.34 15.87 -21.85
C ASP A 26 6.40 14.73 -22.30
N CYS A 27 5.30 14.51 -21.58
CA CYS A 27 4.36 13.40 -21.80
C CYS A 27 2.90 13.89 -21.87
N GLY A 28 2.63 14.86 -22.75
CA GLY A 28 1.32 15.53 -22.86
C GLY A 28 0.98 16.44 -21.67
N PRO A 29 -0.25 16.99 -21.62
CA PRO A 29 -0.67 17.87 -20.53
C PRO A 29 -0.75 17.14 -19.18
N VAL A 30 -0.21 17.77 -18.13
CA VAL A 30 -0.25 17.26 -16.75
C VAL A 30 -1.68 16.89 -16.34
N GLY A 31 -1.86 15.67 -15.82
CA GLY A 31 -3.17 15.16 -15.39
C GLY A 31 -4.10 14.74 -16.53
N SER A 32 -3.60 14.63 -17.75
CA SER A 32 -4.34 14.17 -18.94
C SER A 32 -3.75 12.89 -19.55
N TRP A 33 -3.09 12.05 -18.74
CA TRP A 33 -2.48 10.79 -19.20
C TRP A 33 -3.54 9.69 -19.41
N ALA A 34 -3.26 8.75 -20.30
CA ALA A 34 -4.08 7.54 -20.49
C ALA A 34 -3.86 6.51 -19.37
N ALA A 35 -2.65 6.45 -18.79
CA ALA A 35 -2.31 5.60 -17.65
C ALA A 35 -1.04 6.11 -16.94
N ILE A 36 -0.84 5.64 -15.70
CA ILE A 36 0.41 5.77 -14.93
C ILE A 36 0.72 4.42 -14.28
N THR A 37 1.93 3.91 -14.45
CA THR A 37 2.39 2.69 -13.75
C THR A 37 3.64 2.97 -12.92
N LEU A 38 3.71 2.37 -11.73
CA LEU A 38 4.93 2.28 -10.94
C LEU A 38 5.59 0.91 -11.14
N ASN A 39 6.90 0.94 -11.30
CA ASN A 39 7.75 -0.23 -11.39
C ASN A 39 8.67 -0.22 -10.16
N LEU A 40 8.56 -1.25 -9.30
CA LEU A 40 9.53 -1.55 -8.26
C LEU A 40 10.40 -2.71 -8.74
N THR A 41 11.68 -2.44 -8.99
CA THR A 41 12.67 -3.51 -9.15
C THR A 41 13.46 -3.65 -7.85
N VAL A 42 13.56 -4.87 -7.34
CA VAL A 42 14.35 -5.18 -6.15
C VAL A 42 15.39 -6.23 -6.49
N THR A 43 16.61 -6.03 -6.01
CA THR A 43 17.69 -7.01 -6.02
C THR A 43 18.15 -7.24 -4.59
N THR A 44 18.44 -8.49 -4.23
CA THR A 44 19.06 -8.81 -2.94
C THR A 44 19.96 -10.03 -3.07
N ASN A 45 21.01 -10.07 -2.26
CA ASN A 45 21.88 -11.23 -2.10
C ASN A 45 22.26 -11.36 -0.62
N GLY A 46 22.15 -12.56 -0.08
CA GLY A 46 22.22 -12.87 1.35
C GLY A 46 21.01 -13.70 1.80
N THR A 47 20.93 -14.00 3.08
CA THR A 47 19.72 -14.54 3.73
C THR A 47 18.94 -13.40 4.34
N GLN A 48 17.62 -13.36 4.14
CA GLN A 48 16.75 -12.34 4.73
C GLN A 48 15.30 -12.84 4.82
N PHE A 49 14.54 -12.37 5.81
CA PHE A 49 13.09 -12.58 5.89
C PHE A 49 12.34 -11.61 4.99
N ASP A 50 11.09 -11.89 4.65
CA ASP A 50 10.31 -10.95 3.86
C ASP A 50 9.91 -9.70 4.64
N ARG A 51 9.96 -8.57 3.92
CA ARG A 51 9.80 -7.22 4.44
C ARG A 51 8.65 -6.56 3.73
N LEU A 52 7.73 -6.01 4.52
CA LEU A 52 6.66 -5.19 4.00
C LEU A 52 7.23 -3.95 3.33
N GLY A 53 6.81 -3.70 2.09
CA GLY A 53 7.10 -2.48 1.36
C GLY A 53 5.84 -1.63 1.25
N ILE A 54 5.87 -0.36 1.68
CA ILE A 54 4.75 0.57 1.59
C ILE A 54 5.17 1.82 0.84
N PHE A 55 4.38 2.22 -0.15
CA PHE A 55 4.56 3.43 -0.93
C PHE A 55 3.50 4.46 -0.57
N THR A 56 3.93 5.65 -0.17
CA THR A 56 3.03 6.80 -0.02
C THR A 56 3.45 7.95 -0.92
N PHE A 57 2.46 8.74 -1.35
CA PHE A 57 2.69 9.97 -2.11
C PHE A 57 1.69 11.02 -1.62
N HIS A 58 2.17 12.19 -1.17
CA HIS A 58 1.34 13.19 -0.46
C HIS A 58 0.55 12.59 0.72
N ASN A 59 1.23 11.76 1.53
CA ASN A 59 0.68 10.99 2.65
C ASN A 59 -0.45 9.99 2.30
N VAL A 60 -0.69 9.71 1.02
CA VAL A 60 -1.65 8.71 0.56
C VAL A 60 -0.91 7.42 0.26
N GLU A 61 -1.31 6.31 0.89
CA GLU A 61 -0.83 4.99 0.48
C GLU A 61 -1.36 4.66 -0.93
N ILE A 62 -0.44 4.43 -1.87
CA ILE A 62 -0.77 4.14 -3.28
C ILE A 62 -0.42 2.71 -3.70
N TRP A 63 0.41 2.03 -2.89
CA TRP A 63 0.84 0.66 -3.14
C TRP A 63 1.46 0.06 -1.87
N ARG A 64 1.09 -1.17 -1.52
CA ARG A 64 1.82 -2.01 -0.56
C ARG A 64 2.17 -3.35 -1.20
N THR A 65 3.30 -3.92 -0.77
CA THR A 65 3.87 -5.17 -1.27
C THR A 65 4.66 -5.89 -0.15
N SER A 66 5.20 -7.09 -0.42
CA SER A 66 6.25 -7.70 0.40
C SER A 66 7.40 -8.17 -0.49
N THR A 67 8.60 -8.27 0.09
CA THR A 67 9.75 -8.87 -0.59
C THR A 67 9.64 -10.41 -0.65
N PHE A 68 10.63 -11.06 -1.25
CA PHE A 68 10.85 -12.49 -1.06
C PHE A 68 11.86 -12.72 0.07
N GLU A 69 11.87 -13.94 0.61
CA GLU A 69 12.95 -14.47 1.45
C GLU A 69 14.11 -15.04 0.59
N PRO A 70 15.22 -14.31 0.37
CA PRO A 70 16.40 -14.89 -0.25
C PRO A 70 17.14 -15.83 0.71
N THR A 71 17.92 -16.72 0.13
CA THR A 71 18.99 -17.45 0.84
C THR A 71 20.32 -17.22 0.14
N ILE A 72 21.44 -17.40 0.86
CA ILE A 72 22.80 -17.25 0.33
C ILE A 72 22.98 -18.04 -0.97
N GLY A 73 23.44 -17.38 -2.03
CA GLY A 73 23.63 -17.98 -3.36
C GLY A 73 23.87 -16.93 -4.44
N ASP A 74 23.21 -17.10 -5.58
CA ASP A 74 23.31 -16.19 -6.73
C ASP A 74 22.57 -14.85 -6.53
N GLY A 75 21.84 -14.71 -5.42
CA GLY A 75 20.90 -13.62 -5.17
C GLY A 75 19.61 -13.77 -5.97
N ILE A 76 18.68 -12.84 -5.77
CA ILE A 76 17.41 -12.77 -6.51
C ILE A 76 17.16 -11.34 -6.99
N VAL A 77 16.51 -11.24 -8.15
CA VAL A 77 16.01 -9.99 -8.71
C VAL A 77 14.60 -10.19 -9.22
N TRP A 78 13.72 -9.24 -8.94
CA TRP A 78 12.35 -9.22 -9.45
C TRP A 78 11.88 -7.80 -9.71
N THR A 79 10.84 -7.68 -10.53
CA THR A 79 10.16 -6.42 -10.79
C THR A 79 8.66 -6.62 -10.62
N TYR A 80 8.04 -5.81 -9.76
CA TYR A 80 6.59 -5.63 -9.75
C TYR A 80 6.21 -4.39 -10.57
N ILE A 81 5.02 -4.43 -11.19
CA ILE A 81 4.43 -3.29 -11.89
C ILE A 81 3.01 -3.11 -11.35
N LYS A 82 2.71 -1.93 -10.79
CA LYS A 82 1.39 -1.55 -10.28
C LYS A 82 0.84 -0.42 -11.15
N ASP A 83 -0.39 -0.59 -11.64
CA ASP A 83 -1.17 0.51 -12.19
C ASP A 83 -1.59 1.45 -11.05
N VAL A 84 -1.22 2.72 -11.16
CA VAL A 84 -1.56 3.78 -10.20
C VAL A 84 -2.40 4.90 -10.85
N THR A 85 -3.02 4.62 -12.00
CA THR A 85 -3.81 5.60 -12.76
C THR A 85 -4.96 6.19 -11.94
N GLN A 86 -5.56 5.42 -11.01
CA GLN A 86 -6.59 5.95 -10.11
C GLN A 86 -6.10 7.10 -9.23
N TYR A 87 -4.82 7.10 -8.86
CA TYR A 87 -4.18 8.12 -8.02
C TYR A 87 -3.72 9.36 -8.81
N MET A 88 -4.05 9.48 -10.10
CA MET A 88 -3.60 10.57 -10.99
C MET A 88 -3.68 12.00 -10.40
N PRO A 89 -4.69 12.40 -9.61
CA PRO A 89 -4.71 13.72 -8.96
C PRO A 89 -3.51 14.02 -8.05
N LEU A 90 -2.85 13.00 -7.49
CA LEU A 90 -1.60 13.17 -6.73
C LEU A 90 -0.42 13.48 -7.65
N PHE A 91 -0.40 12.86 -8.83
CA PHE A 91 0.65 13.02 -9.85
C PHE A 91 0.53 14.32 -10.67
N THR A 92 -0.45 15.19 -10.39
CA THR A 92 -0.51 16.52 -11.03
C THR A 92 0.27 17.61 -10.30
N GLU A 93 0.70 17.35 -9.07
CA GLU A 93 1.47 18.31 -8.26
C GLU A 93 2.78 17.69 -7.79
N SER A 94 3.81 18.52 -7.59
CA SER A 94 5.07 18.04 -7.03
C SER A 94 4.91 17.74 -5.55
N GLY A 95 5.43 16.61 -5.10
CA GLY A 95 5.29 16.20 -3.70
C GLY A 95 6.27 15.14 -3.24
N GLU A 96 6.12 14.79 -1.96
CA GLU A 96 6.93 13.79 -1.30
C GLU A 96 6.43 12.39 -1.61
N PHE A 97 7.28 11.60 -2.26
CA PHE A 97 7.10 10.19 -2.56
C PHE A 97 8.02 9.38 -1.65
N LEU A 98 7.45 8.43 -0.92
CA LEU A 98 8.11 7.67 0.14
C LEU A 98 7.96 6.17 -0.15
N LEU A 99 9.06 5.42 -0.02
CA LEU A 99 9.05 3.96 0.08
C LEU A 99 9.61 3.54 1.43
N GLU A 100 8.77 2.98 2.30
CA GLU A 100 9.21 2.31 3.51
C GLU A 100 9.42 0.83 3.24
N LEU A 101 10.54 0.31 3.71
CA LEU A 101 10.87 -1.11 3.69
C LEU A 101 11.79 -1.37 4.88
N ASP A 102 11.21 -1.86 5.97
CA ASP A 102 11.92 -2.07 7.22
C ASP A 102 12.80 -3.32 7.16
N ASN A 103 14.13 -3.12 7.13
CA ASN A 103 15.11 -4.19 7.10
C ASN A 103 16.12 -4.05 8.25
N LEU A 104 16.68 -5.18 8.65
CA LEU A 104 17.73 -5.28 9.68
C LEU A 104 18.81 -6.25 9.20
N ILE A 105 20.08 -5.85 9.33
CA ILE A 105 21.23 -6.73 9.15
C ILE A 105 21.71 -7.22 10.52
N GLU A 106 21.70 -8.53 10.73
CA GLU A 106 22.13 -9.16 11.98
C GLU A 106 22.74 -10.56 11.77
N THR A 107 23.00 -11.29 12.84
CA THR A 107 23.70 -12.59 12.75
C THR A 107 22.80 -13.65 12.11
N GLY A 108 23.05 -13.94 10.82
CA GLY A 108 22.25 -14.86 10.01
C GLY A 108 21.31 -14.18 9.02
N LEU A 109 21.17 -12.84 9.09
CA LEU A 109 20.39 -12.03 8.15
C LEU A 109 21.31 -10.97 7.53
N ASP A 110 21.89 -11.28 6.37
CA ASP A 110 22.87 -10.45 5.66
C ASP A 110 22.35 -9.90 4.32
N GLY A 111 21.11 -10.22 3.93
CA GLY A 111 20.47 -9.70 2.72
C GLY A 111 20.08 -8.23 2.84
N ILE A 112 20.71 -7.39 2.02
CA ILE A 112 20.34 -5.98 1.76
C ILE A 112 19.34 -5.96 0.60
N TYR A 113 18.27 -5.17 0.69
CA TYR A 113 17.34 -4.96 -0.43
C TYR A 113 17.69 -3.69 -1.19
N SER A 114 18.36 -3.84 -2.33
CA SER A 114 18.62 -2.77 -3.29
C SER A 114 17.39 -2.56 -4.17
N THR A 115 16.77 -1.39 -4.06
CA THR A 115 15.53 -1.04 -4.76
C THR A 115 15.76 0.02 -5.84
N THR A 116 14.98 -0.04 -6.90
CA THR A 116 14.82 1.04 -7.88
C THR A 116 13.34 1.21 -8.18
N VAL A 117 12.84 2.42 -7.95
CA VAL A 117 11.44 2.78 -8.22
C VAL A 117 11.41 3.68 -9.45
N ALA A 118 10.52 3.40 -10.39
CA ALA A 118 10.31 4.22 -11.58
C ALA A 118 8.82 4.39 -11.90
N ALA A 119 8.44 5.56 -12.39
CA ALA A 119 7.13 5.82 -12.99
C ALA A 119 7.21 5.80 -14.51
N THR A 120 6.21 5.19 -15.14
CA THR A 120 5.94 5.32 -16.58
C THR A 120 4.58 5.98 -16.75
N TYR A 121 4.56 7.08 -17.50
CA TYR A 121 3.36 7.82 -17.86
C TYR A 121 3.04 7.51 -19.32
N PHE A 122 1.75 7.35 -19.63
CA PHE A 122 1.29 7.03 -20.98
C PHE A 122 0.51 8.23 -21.51
N GLU A 123 1.05 8.91 -22.53
CA GLU A 123 0.40 10.07 -23.16
C GLU A 123 -0.95 9.68 -23.76
N SER A 124 -1.98 10.52 -23.56
CA SER A 124 -3.29 10.28 -24.16
C SER A 124 -3.32 10.56 -25.67
N SER A 125 -4.24 9.89 -26.36
CA SER A 125 -4.51 10.07 -27.78
C SER A 125 -6.01 9.94 -28.07
N ALA A 126 -6.41 10.08 -29.33
CA ALA A 126 -7.80 9.84 -29.73
C ALA A 126 -8.23 8.35 -29.62
N GLU A 127 -7.26 7.42 -29.62
CA GLU A 127 -7.50 5.98 -29.42
C GLU A 127 -7.48 5.61 -27.92
N TYR A 128 -6.59 6.25 -27.16
CA TYR A 128 -6.42 6.06 -25.71
C TYR A 128 -6.65 7.41 -25.00
N PRO A 129 -7.91 7.82 -24.76
CA PRO A 129 -8.20 9.12 -24.14
C PRO A 129 -7.66 9.22 -22.71
N PRO A 130 -7.58 10.43 -22.12
CA PRO A 130 -7.21 10.60 -20.72
C PRO A 130 -8.07 9.73 -19.80
N ALA A 131 -7.45 9.08 -18.81
CA ALA A 131 -8.17 8.23 -17.89
C ALA A 131 -9.17 9.01 -17.04
N GLU A 132 -10.27 8.36 -16.66
CA GLU A 132 -11.14 8.91 -15.63
C GLU A 132 -10.41 8.96 -14.28
N LYS A 133 -10.53 10.10 -13.60
CA LYS A 133 -9.90 10.36 -12.30
C LYS A 133 -10.90 11.01 -11.34
N ALA A 134 -10.53 11.09 -10.06
CA ALA A 134 -11.21 11.99 -9.12
C ALA A 134 -10.78 13.45 -9.34
N ASP A 135 -11.49 14.37 -8.70
CA ASP A 135 -11.10 15.79 -8.66
C ASP A 135 -10.13 16.07 -7.51
N ILE A 136 -10.31 15.39 -6.38
CA ILE A 136 -9.42 15.44 -5.22
C ILE A 136 -9.33 14.06 -4.56
N ILE A 137 -8.16 13.80 -3.97
CA ILE A 137 -7.82 12.66 -3.12
C ILE A 137 -7.43 13.25 -1.76
N ILE A 138 -8.08 12.82 -0.67
CA ILE A 138 -7.84 13.36 0.68
C ILE A 138 -7.28 12.24 1.59
N PRO A 139 -6.01 12.28 2.05
CA PRO A 139 -5.42 11.22 2.87
C PRO A 139 -6.19 10.93 4.17
N ILE A 140 -6.30 9.64 4.53
CA ILE A 140 -6.81 9.16 5.83
C ILE A 140 -5.73 8.30 6.50
N SER A 141 -4.62 8.95 6.83
CA SER A 141 -3.37 8.32 7.27
C SER A 141 -2.81 9.00 8.51
N THR A 142 -1.71 8.53 9.06
CA THR A 142 -1.08 9.19 10.22
C THR A 142 -0.50 10.58 9.90
N LEU A 143 -0.42 10.97 8.61
CA LEU A 143 0.13 12.24 8.12
C LEU A 143 1.58 12.44 8.60
N SER A 144 2.35 11.36 8.48
CA SER A 144 3.74 11.23 8.90
C SER A 144 4.68 11.53 7.73
N ASN A 145 5.61 12.46 7.93
CA ASN A 145 6.65 12.76 6.93
C ASN A 145 7.92 11.89 7.12
N THR A 146 7.84 10.85 7.97
CA THR A 146 8.99 10.01 8.35
C THR A 146 8.67 8.53 8.44
N THR A 147 7.42 8.12 8.19
CA THR A 147 7.00 6.71 8.19
C THR A 147 5.94 6.46 7.11
N ALA A 148 5.60 5.19 6.84
CA ALA A 148 4.62 4.70 5.87
C ALA A 148 3.15 5.14 6.05
N ASP A 149 2.88 6.20 6.81
CA ASP A 149 1.54 6.80 6.98
C ASP A 149 0.46 5.87 7.58
N ASP A 150 0.86 4.77 8.19
CA ASP A 150 -0.01 3.69 8.62
C ASP A 150 -0.53 3.86 10.08
N ALA A 151 -1.82 3.64 10.34
CA ALA A 151 -2.41 3.61 11.71
C ALA A 151 -2.90 2.22 12.19
N SER A 152 -2.37 1.69 13.30
CA SER A 152 -2.68 0.34 13.80
C SER A 152 -4.04 0.27 14.51
N VAL A 153 -4.83 -0.77 14.22
CA VAL A 153 -6.10 -1.04 14.91
C VAL A 153 -6.19 -2.52 15.36
N PRO A 154 -6.81 -2.82 16.52
CA PRO A 154 -7.29 -1.90 17.55
C PRO A 154 -6.15 -1.21 18.33
N PRO A 155 -6.38 -0.07 19.02
CA PRO A 155 -7.64 0.67 19.15
C PRO A 155 -8.07 1.37 17.84
N ALA A 156 -9.25 1.99 17.82
CA ALA A 156 -9.71 2.69 16.61
C ALA A 156 -8.85 3.92 16.29
N PHE A 157 -8.53 4.10 15.00
CA PHE A 157 -7.93 5.32 14.46
C PHE A 157 -9.01 6.28 13.96
N SER A 158 -8.80 7.59 14.10
CA SER A 158 -9.75 8.62 13.66
C SER A 158 -9.07 9.95 13.32
N LEU A 159 -9.64 10.65 12.34
CA LEU A 159 -9.22 11.98 11.89
C LEU A 159 -10.46 12.86 11.66
N ASN A 160 -10.28 14.17 11.78
CA ASN A 160 -11.28 15.13 11.33
C ASN A 160 -10.95 15.56 9.89
N ILE A 161 -11.88 15.36 8.95
CA ILE A 161 -11.68 15.62 7.53
C ILE A 161 -12.72 16.63 7.06
N THR A 162 -12.30 17.63 6.29
CA THR A 162 -13.20 18.58 5.62
C THR A 162 -13.28 18.24 4.15
N VAL A 163 -14.49 17.96 3.66
CA VAL A 163 -14.79 17.65 2.26
C VAL A 163 -15.34 18.90 1.56
N PRO A 164 -15.02 19.17 0.27
CA PRO A 164 -15.58 20.31 -0.45
C PRO A 164 -17.12 20.27 -0.52
N ASN A 165 -17.77 21.41 -0.25
CA ASN A 165 -19.25 21.54 -0.22
C ASN A 165 -19.96 21.17 -1.55
N ASN A 166 -19.23 21.11 -2.66
CA ASN A 166 -19.73 20.76 -4.00
C ASN A 166 -19.43 19.29 -4.40
N THR A 167 -18.98 18.46 -3.45
CA THR A 167 -18.76 17.02 -3.66
C THR A 167 -20.08 16.32 -3.95
N VAL A 168 -20.17 15.61 -5.09
CA VAL A 168 -21.38 14.88 -5.50
C VAL A 168 -21.27 13.36 -5.31
N ALA A 169 -20.05 12.84 -5.23
CA ALA A 169 -19.78 11.44 -4.92
C ALA A 169 -18.48 11.34 -4.11
N ILE A 170 -18.47 10.45 -3.12
CA ILE A 170 -17.32 10.22 -2.25
C ILE A 170 -17.10 8.71 -2.09
N TYR A 171 -15.85 8.27 -2.20
CA TYR A 171 -15.45 6.88 -2.07
C TYR A 171 -14.23 6.80 -1.15
N ALA A 172 -14.25 5.88 -0.19
CA ALA A 172 -13.06 5.49 0.56
C ALA A 172 -12.58 4.13 0.02
N GLU A 173 -11.31 4.08 -0.37
CA GLU A 173 -10.60 2.80 -0.48
C GLU A 173 -10.16 2.37 0.94
N ILE A 174 -9.85 1.10 1.20
CA ILE A 174 -9.37 0.64 2.51
C ILE A 174 -8.36 -0.46 2.27
N PHE A 175 -7.14 -0.28 2.79
CA PHE A 175 -6.13 -1.33 2.81
C PHE A 175 -6.42 -2.26 4.02
N ALA A 176 -6.25 -3.59 3.90
CA ALA A 176 -6.70 -4.57 4.94
C ALA A 176 -5.95 -5.93 5.09
N SER A 177 -5.03 -6.04 6.07
CA SER A 177 -4.32 -7.26 6.56
C SER A 177 -4.01 -7.14 8.06
N GLY A 178 -3.42 -8.20 8.62
CA GLY A 178 -2.45 -8.09 9.71
C GLY A 178 -1.02 -8.46 9.29
N ASN A 179 -0.09 -8.26 10.22
CA ASN A 179 1.34 -8.62 10.19
C ASN A 179 1.72 -9.17 11.59
N GLY A 180 2.87 -9.84 11.72
CA GLY A 180 3.31 -10.37 13.02
C GLY A 180 2.30 -11.40 13.56
N LEU A 181 1.74 -11.16 14.76
CA LEU A 181 0.74 -12.08 15.34
C LEU A 181 -0.56 -12.17 14.51
N GLU A 182 -0.81 -11.20 13.64
CA GLU A 182 -1.98 -11.15 12.75
C GLU A 182 -1.62 -11.45 11.28
N GLU A 183 -0.41 -11.95 11.00
CA GLU A 183 -0.02 -12.40 9.65
C GLU A 183 -0.73 -13.71 9.28
N ASP A 184 -0.70 -14.66 10.21
CA ASP A 184 -1.30 -15.99 10.14
C ASP A 184 -2.73 -16.05 10.74
N TRP A 185 -3.40 -14.90 10.88
CA TRP A 185 -4.70 -14.73 11.58
C TRP A 185 -5.80 -15.73 11.19
N PHE A 186 -5.76 -16.24 9.97
CA PHE A 186 -6.74 -17.19 9.42
C PHE A 186 -6.53 -18.63 9.92
N PHE A 187 -5.41 -18.93 10.59
CA PHE A 187 -5.18 -20.16 11.35
C PHE A 187 -5.64 -20.07 12.81
N ASN A 188 -6.13 -18.91 13.27
CA ASN A 188 -6.58 -18.72 14.64
C ASN A 188 -7.85 -19.53 14.95
N VAL A 189 -7.99 -19.94 16.20
CA VAL A 189 -9.13 -20.71 16.70
C VAL A 189 -10.03 -19.87 17.60
N PRO A 190 -11.33 -20.19 17.71
CA PRO A 190 -12.21 -19.56 18.68
C PRO A 190 -11.69 -19.74 20.11
N ASP A 191 -11.81 -18.69 20.92
CA ASP A 191 -11.26 -18.62 22.29
C ASP A 191 -11.67 -19.82 23.17
N GLU A 192 -12.88 -20.36 22.97
CA GLU A 192 -13.39 -21.52 23.71
C GLU A 192 -12.58 -22.81 23.47
N PHE A 193 -11.96 -22.98 22.30
CA PHE A 193 -11.16 -24.15 21.94
C PHE A 193 -9.66 -23.94 22.13
N PHE A 194 -9.18 -22.70 22.25
CA PHE A 194 -7.75 -22.38 22.35
C PHE A 194 -7.06 -23.14 23.49
N SER A 195 -7.73 -23.27 24.65
CA SER A 195 -7.20 -24.02 25.81
C SER A 195 -7.02 -25.53 25.61
N ASN A 196 -7.62 -26.10 24.55
CA ASN A 196 -7.52 -27.52 24.21
C ASN A 196 -6.48 -27.81 23.13
N ILE A 197 -5.86 -26.77 22.56
CA ILE A 197 -4.91 -26.86 21.45
C ILE A 197 -3.53 -26.39 21.94
N SER A 198 -2.45 -26.88 21.32
CA SER A 198 -1.11 -26.41 21.65
C SER A 198 -0.96 -24.93 21.23
N PRO A 199 -0.50 -24.02 22.13
CA PRO A 199 -0.31 -22.61 21.78
C PRO A 199 0.82 -22.37 20.76
N ASN A 200 1.58 -23.41 20.41
CA ASN A 200 2.66 -23.33 19.43
C ASN A 200 2.19 -23.58 17.97
N ILE A 201 0.89 -23.79 17.72
CA ILE A 201 0.36 -24.09 16.37
C ILE A 201 -0.84 -23.24 15.95
N THR A 202 -1.32 -22.33 16.80
CA THR A 202 -2.46 -21.44 16.53
C THR A 202 -2.51 -20.33 17.58
N SER A 203 -3.28 -19.28 17.31
CA SER A 203 -3.57 -18.16 18.20
C SER A 203 -5.09 -18.08 18.51
N PRO A 204 -5.50 -17.37 19.58
CA PRO A 204 -6.92 -17.13 19.89
C PRO A 204 -7.56 -16.12 18.90
N HIS A 205 -8.83 -15.76 19.16
CA HIS A 205 -9.61 -14.73 18.46
C HIS A 205 -10.14 -15.09 17.06
N ASP A 206 -10.24 -16.39 16.76
CA ASP A 206 -10.84 -16.95 15.54
C ASP A 206 -10.28 -16.45 14.20
N GLY A 207 -10.65 -17.13 13.11
CA GLY A 207 -10.18 -16.87 11.75
C GLY A 207 -11.01 -15.84 10.96
N PHE A 208 -11.68 -14.88 11.62
CA PHE A 208 -12.44 -13.81 10.97
C PHE A 208 -11.97 -12.41 11.40
N ARG A 209 -11.91 -11.48 10.45
CA ARG A 209 -11.57 -10.07 10.69
C ARG A 209 -12.53 -9.15 9.94
N GLU A 210 -12.94 -8.07 10.59
CA GLU A 210 -13.81 -7.04 10.02
C GLU A 210 -13.23 -5.65 10.29
N VAL A 211 -12.83 -4.98 9.23
CA VAL A 211 -12.45 -3.57 9.24
C VAL A 211 -13.72 -2.73 9.11
N ARG A 212 -13.90 -1.72 9.96
CA ARG A 212 -15.05 -0.80 9.87
C ARG A 212 -14.60 0.62 9.57
N LEU A 213 -15.12 1.21 8.51
CA LEU A 213 -15.08 2.65 8.30
C LEU A 213 -16.28 3.28 8.98
N LEU A 214 -16.02 4.21 9.90
CA LEU A 214 -17.04 5.01 10.57
C LEU A 214 -16.93 6.46 10.09
N ILE A 215 -18.06 7.07 9.75
CA ILE A 215 -18.22 8.51 9.51
C ILE A 215 -19.13 9.04 10.62
N ASP A 216 -18.67 10.03 11.38
CA ASP A 216 -19.37 10.61 12.54
C ASP A 216 -19.90 9.57 13.55
N GLY A 217 -19.15 8.48 13.73
CA GLY A 217 -19.49 7.36 14.62
C GLY A 217 -20.50 6.35 14.05
N LEU A 218 -20.97 6.54 12.82
CA LEU A 218 -21.87 5.62 12.10
C LEU A 218 -21.07 4.76 11.11
N VAL A 219 -21.34 3.46 11.05
CA VAL A 219 -20.66 2.57 10.09
C VAL A 219 -21.09 2.94 8.66
N ALA A 220 -20.13 3.45 7.87
CA ALA A 220 -20.32 3.82 6.48
C ALA A 220 -19.94 2.68 5.51
N GLY A 221 -19.05 1.78 5.94
CA GLY A 221 -18.64 0.62 5.18
C GLY A 221 -17.83 -0.37 6.02
N VAL A 222 -17.67 -1.59 5.49
CA VAL A 222 -16.81 -2.62 6.07
C VAL A 222 -15.91 -3.22 4.99
N ALA A 223 -14.71 -3.62 5.38
CA ALA A 223 -13.83 -4.45 4.55
C ALA A 223 -13.47 -5.72 5.33
N PHE A 224 -13.45 -6.86 4.65
CA PHE A 224 -12.97 -8.12 5.21
C PHE A 224 -11.56 -8.35 4.64
N PRO A 225 -10.50 -8.42 5.48
CA PRO A 225 -9.17 -8.77 5.01
C PRO A 225 -9.18 -10.09 4.26
N TYR A 226 -8.57 -10.13 3.09
CA TYR A 226 -8.36 -11.38 2.36
C TYR A 226 -7.14 -12.10 2.92
N ILE A 227 -7.18 -13.44 2.93
CA ILE A 227 -6.03 -14.26 3.29
C ILE A 227 -4.89 -13.94 2.32
N THR A 228 -3.79 -13.47 2.90
CA THR A 228 -2.54 -13.19 2.22
C THR A 228 -1.54 -14.23 2.65
N VAL A 229 -0.80 -14.80 1.70
CA VAL A 229 0.27 -15.77 1.97
C VAL A 229 1.57 -15.11 1.58
N PHE A 230 2.40 -14.80 2.58
CA PHE A 230 3.73 -14.23 2.44
C PHE A 230 4.75 -15.31 2.07
N SER A 231 6.04 -14.96 1.92
CA SER A 231 7.07 -16.00 1.66
C SER A 231 7.63 -16.63 2.94
N GLY A 232 7.58 -15.94 4.08
CA GLY A 232 8.06 -16.42 5.38
C GLY A 232 7.10 -17.37 6.11
N VAL A 233 5.81 -17.36 5.76
CA VAL A 233 4.91 -18.45 6.16
C VAL A 233 5.37 -19.74 5.47
N GLY A 234 5.82 -20.72 6.27
CA GLY A 234 6.62 -21.90 5.86
C GLY A 234 5.98 -22.90 4.88
N LEU A 235 4.98 -22.49 4.12
CA LEU A 235 4.47 -23.13 2.92
C LEU A 235 5.51 -23.01 1.79
N HIS A 236 6.47 -23.95 1.78
CA HIS A 236 7.36 -24.12 0.64
C HIS A 236 6.55 -24.23 -0.68
N SER A 237 6.75 -23.26 -1.57
CA SER A 237 6.18 -23.06 -2.92
C SER A 237 4.92 -22.18 -3.06
N ILE A 238 5.19 -20.94 -3.50
CA ILE A 238 4.38 -20.09 -4.39
C ILE A 238 2.90 -19.91 -3.99
N LEU A 239 2.65 -18.79 -3.30
CA LEU A 239 1.59 -17.89 -3.74
C LEU A 239 2.18 -16.49 -3.90
N LEU A 240 2.24 -16.00 -5.14
CA LEU A 240 2.76 -14.69 -5.44
C LEU A 240 1.67 -13.63 -5.23
N ALA A 241 1.99 -12.58 -4.50
CA ALA A 241 1.20 -11.35 -4.42
C ALA A 241 1.32 -10.48 -5.70
N THR A 242 1.24 -11.12 -6.87
CA THR A 242 1.79 -10.57 -8.12
C THR A 242 1.00 -9.48 -8.82
N ASN A 243 -0.31 -9.30 -8.53
CA ASN A 243 -1.06 -8.21 -9.17
C ASN A 243 -2.41 -7.83 -8.56
N ARG A 244 -2.69 -8.23 -7.32
CA ARG A 244 -3.69 -7.56 -6.48
C ARG A 244 -3.10 -7.41 -5.10
N GLU A 245 -2.75 -6.15 -4.83
CA GLU A 245 -3.14 -5.46 -3.60
C GLU A 245 -2.85 -6.25 -2.33
N LEU A 246 -1.65 -5.99 -1.79
CA LEU A 246 -1.28 -6.30 -0.41
C LEU A 246 -1.61 -5.11 0.48
N TRP A 247 -1.70 -5.38 1.77
CA TRP A 247 -2.67 -4.68 2.60
C TRP A 247 -2.19 -4.49 4.06
N TYR A 248 -2.84 -3.62 4.84
CA TYR A 248 -2.97 -3.64 6.32
C TYR A 248 -4.21 -2.84 6.69
N CYS A 249 -5.04 -3.28 7.66
CA CYS A 249 -6.32 -2.71 8.10
C CYS A 249 -6.32 -1.19 8.42
N ARG A 250 -6.35 -0.34 7.39
CA ARG A 250 -6.09 1.11 7.42
C ARG A 250 -6.88 1.78 6.29
N ILE A 251 -7.67 2.78 6.65
CA ILE A 251 -8.59 3.45 5.71
C ILE A 251 -7.75 4.20 4.68
N ALA A 252 -8.01 3.95 3.40
CA ALA A 252 -7.48 4.80 2.38
C ALA A 252 -8.36 6.05 2.20
N TYR A 253 -7.66 7.09 1.80
CA TYR A 253 -8.11 8.38 1.32
C TYR A 253 -9.51 8.45 0.64
N LEU A 254 -10.13 9.62 0.73
CA LEU A 254 -11.41 9.91 0.09
C LEU A 254 -11.20 10.46 -1.32
N PHE A 255 -11.69 9.74 -2.33
CA PHE A 255 -11.90 10.25 -3.67
C PHE A 255 -13.18 11.10 -3.71
N CYS A 256 -13.11 12.36 -4.14
CA CYS A 256 -14.30 13.17 -4.40
C CYS A 256 -14.43 13.49 -5.89
N ARG A 257 -15.63 13.37 -6.45
CA ARG A 257 -15.99 13.94 -7.78
C ARG A 257 -16.94 15.12 -7.64
N CYS A 258 -16.80 16.09 -8.54
CA CYS A 258 -17.54 17.35 -8.63
C CYS A 258 -18.14 17.47 -10.05
N HIS A 259 -19.46 17.36 -10.20
CA HIS A 259 -20.09 17.44 -11.53
C HIS A 259 -20.53 18.88 -11.86
N PRO A 260 -20.18 19.45 -13.03
CA PRO A 260 -20.60 20.81 -13.41
C PRO A 260 -22.10 20.99 -13.69
N VAL A 261 -22.93 19.93 -13.71
CA VAL A 261 -24.36 20.02 -13.98
C VAL A 261 -25.14 19.02 -13.11
N CYS A 262 -25.75 19.50 -12.03
CA CYS A 262 -26.86 18.79 -11.40
C CYS A 262 -28.14 19.08 -12.20
N SER A 263 -28.52 18.19 -13.11
CA SER A 263 -29.87 18.16 -13.67
C SER A 263 -30.73 17.22 -12.82
N ILE A 264 -31.71 17.78 -12.11
CA ILE A 264 -32.80 17.00 -11.53
C ILE A 264 -33.58 16.39 -12.71
N ILE A 265 -33.63 15.07 -12.76
CA ILE A 265 -34.60 14.33 -13.57
C ILE A 265 -35.64 13.85 -12.57
N ASP A 266 -36.90 14.27 -12.80
CA ASP A 266 -38.08 13.89 -12.01
C ASP A 266 -38.40 12.38 -12.09
#